data_AF-A0A3A1X951-F1
#
_entry.id   AF-A0A3A1X951-F1
#
_cell.length_a   1.000
_cell.length_b   1.000
_cell.length_c   1.000
_cell.angle_alpha   90.00
_cell.angle_beta   90.00
_cell.angle_gamma   90.00
#
_symmetry.space_group_name_H-M   'P 1'
#
loop_
_entity.id
_entity.type
_entity.pdbx_description
1 polymer ?
#
loop_
_entity_poly.entity_id
_entity_poly.type
_entity_poly.pdbx_seq_one_letter_code
_entity_poly.pdbx_strand_id
1 'polypeptide(L)'
;QYYDLLREVAKDCAAKEHAIEGYRRFAGKYYALDDNRVLPDGYLGEGVSCPDKDSGEYNILQKIGAFAFCAGHDHRNAFAGRCEDSGMLLMATATCGFASYGPVASKCGARLLEFDIRHPYEPRTQMLEFGDLVGKASSKKAYTYGLNADCSHDLPEVDLLQKPSLFARILRRWRSMVAK
;
A
#
# COMPACT_ATOMS: atom_id res chain seq x y z
N GLN A 1 3.63 -8.34 11.06
CA GLN A 1 2.89 -9.47 10.48
C GLN A 1 2.65 -9.32 8.99
N TYR A 2 2.21 -8.16 8.48
CA TYR A 2 2.08 -7.99 7.02
C TYR A 2 3.36 -8.25 6.22
N TYR A 3 4.54 -7.96 6.79
CA TYR A 3 5.83 -8.30 6.19
C TYR A 3 6.07 -9.81 6.05
N ASP A 4 5.30 -10.68 6.73
CA ASP A 4 5.37 -12.15 6.56
C ASP A 4 4.71 -12.63 5.26
N LEU A 5 3.99 -11.72 4.57
CA LEU A 5 3.45 -11.91 3.23
C LEU A 5 4.35 -11.31 2.13
N LEU A 6 5.48 -10.72 2.55
CA LEU A 6 6.42 -10.06 1.66
C LEU A 6 7.75 -10.79 1.70
N ARG A 7 8.54 -10.61 0.63
CA ARG A 7 9.92 -11.05 0.57
C ARG A 7 10.84 -9.86 0.36
N GLU A 8 11.96 -9.85 1.06
CA GLU A 8 12.99 -8.83 0.88
C GLU A 8 13.67 -9.01 -0.48
N VAL A 9 13.87 -7.91 -1.19
CA VAL A 9 14.46 -7.83 -2.52
C VAL A 9 15.69 -6.91 -2.45
N ALA A 10 16.75 -7.28 -3.16
CA ALA A 10 17.93 -6.44 -3.26
C ALA A 10 17.60 -5.11 -3.97
N LYS A 11 18.20 -3.99 -3.53
CA LYS A 11 17.88 -2.64 -4.03
C LYS A 11 18.03 -2.52 -5.55
N ASP A 12 19.03 -3.18 -6.13
CA ASP A 12 19.29 -3.24 -7.56
C ASP A 12 18.22 -3.99 -8.36
N CYS A 13 17.49 -4.90 -7.72
CA CYS A 13 16.36 -5.63 -8.31
C CYS A 13 15.00 -4.96 -8.04
N ALA A 14 14.94 -3.92 -7.20
CA ALA A 14 13.67 -3.41 -6.69
C ALA A 14 12.69 -2.96 -7.79
N ALA A 15 13.15 -2.20 -8.79
CA ALA A 15 12.32 -1.75 -9.90
C ALA A 15 11.78 -2.92 -10.74
N LYS A 16 12.61 -3.93 -11.02
CA LYS A 16 12.25 -5.10 -11.82
C LYS A 16 11.18 -5.95 -11.13
N GLU A 17 11.25 -6.04 -9.81
CA GLU A 17 10.37 -6.91 -9.03
C GLU A 17 9.20 -6.15 -8.39
N HIS A 18 8.98 -4.90 -8.79
CA HIS A 18 7.98 -4.02 -8.21
C HIS A 18 8.07 -3.92 -6.68
N ALA A 19 9.29 -3.97 -6.16
CA ALA A 19 9.54 -3.91 -4.73
C ALA A 19 9.46 -2.46 -4.23
N ILE A 20 8.90 -2.29 -3.04
CA ILE A 20 8.72 -1.00 -2.39
C ILE A 20 9.56 -0.93 -1.13
N GLU A 21 10.15 0.23 -0.86
CA GLU A 21 10.87 0.46 0.39
C GLU A 21 9.93 0.39 1.60
N GLY A 22 10.37 -0.31 2.65
CA GLY A 22 9.65 -0.37 3.92
C GLY A 22 9.73 0.94 4.72
N TYR A 23 8.92 1.03 5.77
CA TYR A 23 8.93 2.18 6.70
C TYR A 23 9.51 1.81 8.07
N ARG A 24 9.99 2.82 8.80
CA ARG A 24 10.47 2.73 10.18
C ARG A 24 11.54 1.62 10.33
N ARG A 25 11.31 0.58 11.13
CA ARG A 25 12.26 -0.56 11.29
C ARG A 25 12.62 -1.24 9.97
N PHE A 26 11.79 -1.11 8.94
CA PHE A 26 11.99 -1.70 7.62
C PHE A 26 12.55 -0.72 6.59
N ALA A 27 12.87 0.53 6.99
CA ALA A 27 13.48 1.53 6.10
C ALA A 27 14.85 1.07 5.59
N GLY A 28 15.19 1.47 4.36
CA GLY A 28 16.41 1.05 3.65
C GLY A 28 16.36 -0.36 3.05
N LYS A 29 15.24 -1.08 3.20
CA LYS A 29 15.00 -2.41 2.64
C LYS A 29 13.81 -2.39 1.70
N TYR A 30 13.88 -3.19 0.65
CA TYR A 30 12.86 -3.24 -0.42
C TYR A 30 12.12 -4.57 -0.36
N TYR A 31 10.82 -4.54 -0.57
CA TYR A 31 9.96 -5.71 -0.43
C TYR A 31 9.01 -5.84 -1.60
N ALA A 32 8.88 -7.05 -2.13
CA ALA A 32 7.84 -7.42 -3.08
C ALA A 32 6.84 -8.36 -2.40
N LEU A 33 5.65 -8.52 -2.98
CA LEU A 33 4.74 -9.58 -2.56
C LEU A 33 5.43 -10.94 -2.73
N ASP A 34 5.24 -11.85 -1.78
CA ASP A 34 5.64 -13.24 -1.94
C ASP A 34 4.47 -14.01 -2.55
N ASP A 35 4.60 -14.36 -3.84
CA ASP A 35 3.58 -15.09 -4.61
C ASP A 35 3.20 -16.45 -4.00
N ASN A 36 4.03 -16.99 -3.10
CA ASN A 36 3.72 -18.23 -2.37
C ASN A 36 2.83 -17.98 -1.13
N ARG A 37 2.68 -16.73 -0.71
CA ARG A 37 1.98 -16.31 0.52
C ARG A 37 0.72 -15.51 0.22
N VAL A 38 0.74 -14.72 -0.85
CA VAL A 38 -0.38 -13.85 -1.24
C VAL A 38 -1.38 -14.57 -2.15
N LEU A 39 -2.62 -14.11 -2.09
CA LEU A 39 -3.66 -14.47 -3.03
C LEU A 39 -3.42 -13.76 -4.38
N PRO A 40 -3.88 -14.36 -5.49
CA PRO A 40 -3.85 -13.69 -6.79
C PRO A 40 -4.78 -12.48 -6.77
N ASP A 41 -4.37 -11.37 -7.41
CA ASP A 41 -5.01 -10.03 -7.46
C ASP A 41 -4.30 -8.92 -6.69
N GLY A 42 -3.25 -9.26 -5.93
CA GLY A 42 -2.56 -8.29 -5.08
C GLY A 42 -1.54 -7.40 -5.80
N TYR A 43 -1.32 -6.21 -5.27
CA TYR A 43 -0.18 -5.34 -5.56
C TYR A 43 0.25 -4.55 -4.32
N LEU A 44 1.54 -4.22 -4.28
CA LEU A 44 2.15 -3.36 -3.26
C LEU A 44 2.44 -1.99 -3.88
N GLY A 45 1.76 -0.95 -3.41
CA GLY A 45 1.89 0.40 -3.96
C GLY A 45 2.65 1.37 -3.05
N GLU A 46 2.83 1.03 -1.78
CA GLU A 46 3.62 1.77 -0.81
C GLU A 46 4.14 0.88 0.33
N GLY A 47 5.07 1.40 1.13
CA GLY A 47 5.55 0.67 2.31
C GLY A 47 4.40 0.38 3.27
N VAL A 48 4.44 -0.77 3.94
CA VAL A 48 3.38 -1.10 4.89
C VAL A 48 3.53 -0.25 6.15
N SER A 49 2.50 0.55 6.47
CA SER A 49 2.50 1.49 7.61
C SER A 49 1.77 0.95 8.86
N CYS A 50 1.36 -0.32 8.87
CA CYS A 50 1.01 -0.98 10.14
C CYS A 50 2.18 -0.87 11.15
N PRO A 51 1.91 -0.78 12.47
CA PRO A 51 2.95 -0.74 13.49
C PRO A 51 4.02 -1.82 13.28
N ASP A 52 5.29 -1.42 13.27
CA ASP A 52 6.45 -2.27 13.03
C ASP A 52 6.93 -3.00 14.29
N LYS A 53 6.36 -2.66 15.43
CA LYS A 53 6.46 -3.38 16.70
C LYS A 53 5.10 -3.94 17.07
N ASP A 54 5.01 -5.26 17.16
CA ASP A 54 3.86 -5.94 17.75
C ASP A 54 3.90 -5.76 19.28
N SER A 55 2.85 -5.15 19.84
CA SER A 55 2.71 -4.97 21.29
C SER A 55 1.84 -6.06 21.92
N GLY A 56 1.48 -7.10 21.16
CA GLY A 56 0.71 -8.26 21.59
C GLY A 56 -0.71 -8.31 21.01
N GLU A 57 -1.15 -7.29 20.27
CA GLU A 57 -2.48 -7.22 19.66
C GLU A 57 -2.71 -8.40 18.71
N TYR A 58 -1.70 -8.76 17.92
CA TYR A 58 -1.79 -9.90 17.00
C TYR A 58 -2.01 -11.23 17.74
N ASN A 59 -1.25 -11.46 18.81
CA ASN A 59 -1.41 -12.65 19.66
C ASN A 59 -2.79 -12.69 20.34
N ILE A 60 -3.31 -11.54 20.75
CA ILE A 60 -4.67 -11.45 21.31
C ILE A 60 -5.71 -11.84 20.25
N LEU A 61 -5.59 -11.34 19.01
CA LEU A 61 -6.48 -11.70 17.90
C LEU A 61 -6.47 -13.21 17.64
N GLN A 62 -5.30 -13.84 17.62
CA GLN A 62 -5.19 -15.29 17.48
C GLN A 62 -5.89 -16.03 18.62
N LYS A 63 -5.69 -15.60 19.87
CA LYS A 63 -6.28 -16.25 21.06
C LYS A 63 -7.80 -16.16 21.11
N ILE A 64 -8.39 -15.08 20.59
CA ILE A 64 -9.86 -14.94 20.52
C ILE A 64 -10.47 -15.64 19.30
N GLY A 65 -9.66 -16.32 18.49
CA GLY A 65 -10.12 -17.05 17.31
C GLY A 65 -10.36 -16.18 16.07
N ALA A 66 -9.71 -15.01 15.97
CA ALA A 66 -9.75 -14.22 14.75
C ALA A 66 -9.06 -15.00 13.61
N PHE A 67 -9.77 -15.17 12.51
CA PHE A 67 -9.28 -15.88 11.31
C PHE A 67 -8.88 -14.94 10.18
N ALA A 68 -9.19 -13.65 10.31
CA ALA A 68 -8.85 -12.62 9.35
C ALA A 68 -8.60 -11.26 10.04
N PHE A 69 -7.69 -10.46 9.48
CA PHE A 69 -7.38 -9.10 9.90
C PHE A 69 -7.22 -8.19 8.69
N CYS A 70 -7.95 -7.08 8.66
CA CYS A 70 -7.84 -6.08 7.61
C CYS A 70 -7.25 -4.79 8.19
N ALA A 71 -6.20 -4.28 7.56
CA ALA A 71 -5.65 -2.96 7.88
C ALA A 71 -5.94 -1.98 6.74
N GLY A 72 -6.33 -0.77 7.12
CA GLY A 72 -6.37 0.38 6.22
C GLY A 72 -5.13 1.24 6.39
N HIS A 73 -5.31 2.56 6.38
CA HIS A 73 -4.25 3.58 6.50
C HIS A 73 -3.30 3.66 5.31
N ASP A 74 -2.81 2.53 4.80
CA ASP A 74 -2.12 2.48 3.50
C ASP A 74 -3.17 2.63 2.41
N HIS A 75 -3.10 3.71 1.63
CA HIS A 75 -4.09 3.99 0.60
C HIS A 75 -3.75 3.31 -0.72
N ARG A 76 -2.49 2.89 -0.93
CA ARG A 76 -2.00 2.34 -2.21
C ARG A 76 -1.76 0.84 -2.17
N ASN A 77 -1.93 0.17 -1.03
CA ASN A 77 -1.70 -1.26 -0.91
C ASN A 77 -3.02 -2.02 -1.10
N ALA A 78 -3.02 -3.02 -1.98
CA ALA A 78 -4.16 -3.92 -2.14
C ALA A 78 -3.64 -5.34 -2.29
N PHE A 79 -3.62 -6.12 -1.20
CA PHE A 79 -3.21 -7.52 -1.26
C PHE A 79 -3.85 -8.29 -0.10
N ALA A 80 -3.94 -9.60 -0.27
CA ALA A 80 -4.42 -10.49 0.77
C ALA A 80 -3.51 -11.72 0.81
N GLY A 81 -3.30 -12.32 1.98
CA GLY A 81 -2.46 -13.52 2.10
C GLY A 81 -2.62 -14.16 3.47
N ARG A 82 -2.24 -15.44 3.57
CA ARG A 82 -2.32 -16.17 4.84
C ARG A 82 -0.96 -16.24 5.50
N CYS A 83 -0.90 -15.85 6.77
CA CYS A 83 0.27 -16.10 7.59
C CYS A 83 0.47 -17.61 7.76
N GLU A 84 1.66 -18.11 7.45
CA GLU A 84 1.99 -19.53 7.51
C GLU A 84 1.75 -20.12 8.91
N ASP A 85 2.24 -19.44 9.96
CA ASP A 85 2.17 -19.96 11.33
C ASP A 85 0.77 -19.96 11.94
N SER A 86 -0.07 -19.00 11.55
CA SER A 86 -1.37 -18.77 12.20
C SER A 86 -2.57 -19.16 11.35
N GLY A 87 -2.39 -19.30 10.04
CA GLY A 87 -3.48 -19.40 9.06
C GLY A 87 -4.32 -18.13 8.91
N MET A 88 -4.05 -17.07 9.68
CA MET A 88 -4.84 -15.84 9.66
C MET A 88 -4.67 -15.13 8.31
N LEU A 89 -5.80 -14.77 7.71
CA LEU A 89 -5.85 -14.00 6.48
C LEU A 89 -5.59 -12.51 6.78
N LEU A 90 -4.47 -11.96 6.31
CA LEU A 90 -4.18 -10.53 6.38
C LEU A 90 -4.58 -9.85 5.08
N MET A 91 -5.15 -8.65 5.16
CA MET A 91 -5.67 -7.92 4.00
C MET A 91 -5.37 -6.42 4.08
N ALA A 92 -4.69 -5.91 3.07
CA ALA A 92 -4.60 -4.48 2.79
C ALA A 92 -5.55 -4.15 1.64
N THR A 93 -6.22 -3.00 1.73
CA THR A 93 -7.18 -2.54 0.72
C THR A 93 -6.87 -1.11 0.35
N ALA A 94 -6.71 -0.85 -0.95
CA ALA A 94 -6.48 0.50 -1.44
C ALA A 94 -7.69 1.39 -1.14
N THR A 95 -7.47 2.70 -1.08
CA THR A 95 -8.56 3.64 -0.81
C THR A 95 -9.66 3.57 -1.88
N CYS A 96 -10.91 3.62 -1.46
CA CYS A 96 -12.07 3.76 -2.34
C CYS A 96 -12.36 5.22 -2.71
N GLY A 97 -11.77 6.16 -1.97
CA GLY A 97 -12.04 7.59 -2.09
C GLY A 97 -11.14 8.30 -3.10
N PHE A 98 -11.71 9.30 -3.79
CA PHE A 98 -10.99 10.12 -4.77
C PHE A 98 -10.45 11.44 -4.19
N ALA A 99 -10.83 11.79 -2.97
CA ALA A 99 -10.52 13.08 -2.35
C ALA A 99 -9.22 13.09 -1.53
N SER A 100 -8.48 11.98 -1.51
CA SER A 100 -7.25 11.80 -0.74
C SER A 100 -6.13 11.28 -1.64
N TYR A 101 -4.88 11.30 -1.12
CA TYR A 101 -3.80 10.55 -1.75
C TYR A 101 -4.19 9.08 -1.89
N GLY A 102 -3.66 8.42 -2.91
CA GLY A 102 -4.05 7.06 -3.24
C GLY A 102 -3.44 6.62 -4.57
N PRO A 103 -3.87 5.46 -5.08
CA PRO A 103 -3.42 5.00 -6.37
C PRO A 103 -4.12 5.82 -7.46
N VAL A 104 -3.77 5.57 -8.72
CA VAL A 104 -4.53 6.14 -9.83
C VAL A 104 -6.02 5.78 -9.72
N ALA A 105 -6.90 6.67 -10.19
CA ALA A 105 -8.35 6.54 -10.03
C ALA A 105 -8.93 5.18 -10.45
N SER A 106 -8.35 4.51 -11.45
CA SER A 106 -8.79 3.17 -11.87
C SER A 106 -8.52 2.09 -10.83
N LYS A 107 -7.53 2.28 -9.97
CA LYS A 107 -7.10 1.38 -8.91
C LYS A 107 -7.74 1.69 -7.54
N CYS A 108 -8.44 2.81 -7.40
CA CYS A 108 -9.31 3.03 -6.25
C CYS A 108 -10.36 1.92 -6.20
N GLY A 109 -10.68 1.38 -5.03
CA GLY A 109 -11.60 0.25 -4.99
C GLY A 109 -11.96 -0.21 -3.60
N ALA A 110 -12.65 -1.34 -3.54
CA ALA A 110 -13.04 -1.99 -2.29
C ALA A 110 -12.73 -3.48 -2.36
N ARG A 111 -12.35 -4.07 -1.24
CA ARG A 111 -12.14 -5.52 -1.15
C ARG A 111 -13.44 -6.20 -0.76
N LEU A 112 -13.92 -7.09 -1.63
CA LEU A 112 -15.07 -7.94 -1.36
C LEU A 112 -14.64 -9.10 -0.47
N LEU A 113 -15.46 -9.40 0.53
CA LEU A 113 -15.37 -10.62 1.34
C LEU A 113 -16.67 -11.39 1.18
N GLU A 114 -16.55 -12.63 0.73
CA GLU A 114 -17.69 -13.52 0.55
C GLU A 114 -17.57 -14.71 1.50
N PHE A 115 -18.62 -14.93 2.27
CA PHE A 115 -18.68 -16.00 3.27
C PHE A 115 -19.54 -17.15 2.76
N ASP A 116 -18.95 -18.35 2.73
CA ASP A 116 -19.70 -19.59 2.55
C ASP A 116 -20.12 -20.09 3.94
N ILE A 117 -21.42 -20.35 4.13
CA ILE A 117 -21.95 -20.88 5.38
C ILE A 117 -21.32 -22.23 5.78
N ARG A 118 -20.80 -23.00 4.81
CA ARG A 118 -20.12 -24.27 5.05
C ARG A 118 -18.67 -24.09 5.51
N HIS A 119 -18.06 -22.95 5.19
CA HIS A 119 -16.68 -22.60 5.51
C HIS A 119 -16.59 -21.16 6.05
N PRO A 120 -17.25 -20.85 7.17
CA PRO A 120 -17.46 -19.45 7.63
C PRO A 120 -16.17 -18.73 8.03
N TYR A 121 -15.08 -19.47 8.26
CA TYR A 121 -13.77 -18.96 8.66
C TYR A 121 -12.76 -18.90 7.50
N GLU A 122 -13.19 -19.24 6.28
CA GLU A 122 -12.37 -19.22 5.07
C GLU A 122 -13.04 -18.37 3.98
N PRO A 123 -13.19 -17.04 4.20
CA PRO A 123 -13.86 -16.19 3.24
C PRO A 123 -13.08 -16.14 1.93
N ARG A 124 -13.79 -16.12 0.82
CA ARG A 124 -13.24 -15.74 -0.48
C ARG A 124 -13.06 -14.23 -0.48
N THR A 125 -12.00 -13.74 -1.10
CA THR A 125 -11.79 -12.29 -1.23
C THR A 125 -11.31 -11.92 -2.62
N GLN A 126 -11.71 -10.72 -3.05
CA GLN A 126 -11.31 -10.14 -4.32
C GLN A 126 -11.19 -8.62 -4.16
N MET A 127 -10.15 -8.03 -4.75
CA MET A 127 -10.09 -6.59 -4.94
C MET A 127 -11.02 -6.15 -6.08
N LEU A 128 -11.97 -5.27 -5.81
CA LEU A 128 -12.86 -4.68 -6.82
C LEU A 128 -12.38 -3.26 -7.14
N GLU A 129 -11.68 -3.12 -8.25
CA GLU A 129 -11.13 -1.85 -8.70
C GLU A 129 -12.15 -1.05 -9.50
N PHE A 130 -12.16 0.27 -9.31
CA PHE A 130 -13.07 1.20 -9.96
C PHE A 130 -13.01 1.06 -11.48
N GLY A 131 -11.80 0.97 -12.06
CA GLY A 131 -11.60 0.84 -13.50
C GLY A 131 -12.25 -0.42 -14.09
N ASP A 132 -12.24 -1.53 -13.34
CA ASP A 132 -12.86 -2.79 -13.76
C ASP A 132 -14.39 -2.75 -13.60
N LEU A 133 -14.87 -2.07 -12.55
CA LEU A 133 -16.31 -1.94 -12.28
C LEU A 133 -17.01 -0.96 -13.24
N VAL A 134 -16.38 0.17 -13.57
CA VAL A 134 -17.02 1.24 -14.36
C VAL A 134 -16.51 1.34 -15.80
N GLY A 135 -15.45 0.62 -16.15
CA GLY A 135 -14.82 0.64 -17.46
C GLY A 135 -13.94 1.88 -17.73
N LYS A 136 -13.46 1.99 -18.97
CA LYS A 136 -12.58 3.10 -19.40
C LYS A 136 -13.31 4.44 -19.28
N ALA A 137 -12.68 5.39 -18.60
CA ALA A 137 -13.23 6.73 -18.44
C ALA A 137 -13.57 7.39 -19.79
N SER A 138 -14.84 7.71 -20.03
CA SER A 138 -15.31 8.40 -21.22
C SER A 138 -15.31 9.92 -20.97
N SER A 139 -14.39 10.65 -21.60
CA SER A 139 -14.30 12.14 -21.65
C SER A 139 -14.26 12.95 -20.34
N LYS A 140 -14.54 12.35 -19.17
CA LYS A 140 -14.48 12.96 -17.83
C LYS A 140 -13.87 11.95 -16.86
N LYS A 141 -12.55 12.01 -16.70
CA LYS A 141 -11.85 11.10 -15.78
C LYS A 141 -12.26 11.43 -14.34
N ALA A 142 -12.54 10.42 -13.53
CA ALA A 142 -12.50 10.60 -12.08
C ALA A 142 -11.05 10.99 -11.73
N TYR A 143 -10.88 12.13 -11.06
CA TYR A 143 -9.58 12.60 -10.63
C TYR A 143 -9.42 12.27 -9.16
N THR A 144 -8.35 11.56 -8.82
CA THR A 144 -7.86 11.46 -7.46
C THR A 144 -7.04 12.71 -7.13
N TYR A 145 -7.41 13.42 -6.06
CA TYR A 145 -6.66 14.57 -5.56
C TYR A 145 -5.51 14.07 -4.67
N GLY A 146 -4.32 13.95 -5.25
CA GLY A 146 -3.11 13.51 -4.54
C GLY A 146 -1.98 13.19 -5.52
N LEU A 147 -0.77 12.92 -5.00
CA LEU A 147 0.34 12.38 -5.79
C LEU A 147 -0.06 11.01 -6.35
N ASN A 148 -0.75 11.02 -7.49
CA ASN A 148 -1.01 9.86 -8.31
C ASN A 148 0.31 9.50 -8.99
N ALA A 149 1.22 8.91 -8.23
CA ALA A 149 2.29 8.18 -8.86
C ALA A 149 1.62 6.95 -9.48
N ASP A 150 1.49 6.92 -10.81
CA ASP A 150 1.73 5.66 -11.49
C ASP A 150 2.98 5.07 -10.83
N CYS A 151 2.97 3.77 -10.50
CA CYS A 151 4.20 3.07 -10.13
C CYS A 151 5.10 2.95 -11.39
N SER A 152 5.41 4.07 -12.04
CA SER A 152 6.52 4.18 -12.97
C SER A 152 7.77 4.27 -12.12
N HIS A 153 8.55 3.19 -12.12
CA HIS A 153 9.79 3.02 -11.36
C HIS A 153 10.94 3.97 -11.77
N ASP A 154 10.67 4.97 -12.61
CA ASP A 154 11.64 5.96 -13.07
C ASP A 154 11.56 7.31 -12.34
N LEU A 155 10.80 7.40 -11.24
CA LEU A 155 10.76 8.63 -10.45
C LEU A 155 11.87 8.65 -9.39
N PRO A 156 12.66 9.74 -9.30
CA PRO A 156 13.66 9.88 -8.25
C PRO A 156 12.98 9.83 -6.88
N GLU A 157 13.58 9.01 -6.00
CA GLU A 157 13.26 8.81 -4.58
C GLU A 157 12.56 10.04 -3.97
N VAL A 158 11.26 9.94 -3.69
CA VAL A 158 10.50 11.04 -3.09
C VAL A 158 10.86 11.07 -1.60
N ASP A 159 11.90 11.83 -1.27
CA ASP A 159 12.28 12.16 0.10
C ASP A 159 11.17 13.00 0.76
N LEU A 160 10.37 12.35 1.62
CA LEU A 160 9.26 12.94 2.37
C LEU A 160 9.72 13.80 3.57
N LEU A 161 11.04 13.92 3.82
CA LEU A 161 11.63 14.71 4.90
C LEU A 161 12.46 15.89 4.37
N GLN A 162 11.99 16.57 3.32
CA GLN A 162 12.71 17.69 2.68
C GLN A 162 13.22 18.73 3.71
N LYS A 163 14.51 18.65 4.03
CA LYS A 163 15.27 19.84 4.41
C LYS A 163 15.50 20.63 3.11
N PRO A 164 15.01 21.87 2.99
CA PRO A 164 15.10 22.62 1.75
C PRO A 164 16.56 22.77 1.34
N SER A 165 16.86 22.43 0.08
CA SER A 165 18.21 22.52 -0.47
C SER A 165 18.76 23.94 -0.31
N LEU A 166 20.09 24.06 -0.19
CA LEU A 166 20.76 25.35 0.01
C LEU A 166 20.37 26.36 -1.08
N PHE A 167 20.17 25.86 -2.31
CA PHE A 167 19.74 26.64 -3.46
C PHE A 167 18.31 27.18 -3.30
N ALA A 168 17.38 26.36 -2.82
CA ALA A 168 16.00 26.78 -2.52
C ALA A 168 15.96 27.85 -1.41
N ARG A 169 16.86 27.76 -0.42
CA ARG A 169 17.00 28.77 0.65
C ARG A 169 17.51 30.11 0.12
N ILE A 170 18.48 30.09 -0.81
CA ILE A 170 19.03 31.29 -1.45
C ILE A 170 17.97 31.96 -2.33
N LEU A 171 17.25 31.19 -3.15
CA LEU A 171 16.20 31.72 -4.03
C LEU A 171 15.06 32.39 -3.23
N ARG A 172 14.67 31.80 -2.10
CA ARG A 172 13.63 32.35 -1.22
C ARG A 172 14.06 33.65 -0.55
N ARG A 173 15.34 33.78 -0.20
CA ARG A 173 15.92 34.99 0.40
C ARG A 173 16.05 36.12 -0.62
N TRP A 174 16.36 35.79 -1.88
CA TRP A 174 16.34 36.75 -2.99
C TRP A 174 14.93 37.28 -3.26
N ARG A 175 13.93 36.40 -3.32
CA ARG A 175 12.52 36.79 -3.52
C ARG A 175 11.98 37.71 -2.41
N SER A 176 12.44 37.56 -1.17
CA SER A 176 12.00 38.45 -0.07
C SER A 176 12.70 39.82 -0.05
N MET A 177 13.82 39.98 -0.75
CA MET A 177 14.49 41.28 -0.90
C MET A 177 13.93 42.11 -2.06
N VAL A 178 13.45 41.45 -3.12
CA VAL A 178 12.83 42.11 -4.28
C VAL A 178 11.38 42.58 -4.00
N ALA A 179 10.76 42.08 -2.92
CA ALA A 179 9.41 42.45 -2.50
C ALA A 179 9.37 43.59 -1.44
N LYS A 180 10.46 44.34 -1.27
CA LYS A 180 10.53 45.61 -0.54
C LYS A 180 10.94 46.71 -1.50
#